data_AF-A0A3D3ZFT2-F1
#
_entry.id   AF-A0A3D3ZFT2-F1
#
_cell.length_a   1.000
_cell.length_b   1.000
_cell.length_c   1.000
_cell.angle_alpha   90.00
_cell.angle_beta   90.00
_cell.angle_gamma   90.00
#
_symmetry.space_group_name_H-M   'P 1'
#
loop_
_entity.id
_entity.type
_entity.pdbx_description
1 polymer ?
#
loop_
_entity_poly.entity_id
_entity_poly.type
_entity_poly.pdbx_seq_one_letter_code
_entity_poly.pdbx_strand_id
1 'polypeptide(L)'
;ELAWEALEANHLYGELKNQPYKYHNGGLWPVLTGLYAVGLTLHGQQERGKHLLAAINAANAQGGEKERWGFAEYHHGQTHESLGTNYLAWSAAAGVLAHQAVWQGRNPLFV
;
A
#
# COMPACT_ATOMS: atom_id res chain seq x y z
N GLU A 1 -21.80 -16.91 -18.61
CA GLU A 1 -21.03 -16.17 -19.62
C GLU A 1 -21.35 -14.67 -19.70
N LEU A 2 -22.60 -14.22 -19.48
CA LEU A 2 -23.01 -12.80 -19.55
C LEU A 2 -22.31 -11.78 -18.62
N ALA A 3 -21.57 -12.19 -17.59
CA ALA A 3 -21.00 -11.27 -16.61
C ALA A 3 -19.67 -10.64 -17.03
N TRP A 4 -18.89 -11.32 -17.89
CA TRP A 4 -17.56 -10.86 -18.28
C TRP A 4 -17.61 -9.79 -19.37
N GLU A 5 -18.48 -9.96 -20.36
CA GLU A 5 -18.73 -8.97 -21.43
C GLU A 5 -19.18 -7.60 -20.87
N ALA A 6 -19.97 -7.61 -19.78
CA ALA A 6 -20.40 -6.37 -19.13
C ALA A 6 -19.24 -5.58 -18.46
N LEU A 7 -18.13 -6.24 -18.13
CA LEU A 7 -16.94 -5.61 -17.55
C LEU A 7 -15.99 -5.06 -18.62
N GLU A 8 -16.14 -5.45 -19.89
CA GLU A 8 -15.29 -4.96 -20.98
C GLU A 8 -15.39 -3.45 -21.15
N ALA A 9 -16.52 -2.82 -20.81
CA ALA A 9 -16.69 -1.37 -20.83
C ALA A 9 -16.12 -0.67 -19.58
N ASN A 10 -15.72 -1.41 -18.54
CA ASN A 10 -15.21 -0.86 -17.28
C ASN A 10 -13.67 -0.79 -17.28
N HIS A 11 -13.13 -0.15 -18.31
CA HIS A 11 -11.70 0.06 -18.48
C HIS A 11 -11.36 1.55 -18.46
N LEU A 12 -10.12 1.87 -18.09
CA LEU A 12 -9.56 3.19 -18.29
C LEU A 12 -8.44 3.05 -19.33
N TYR A 13 -8.48 3.82 -20.42
CA TYR A 13 -7.47 3.77 -21.49
C TYR A 13 -7.29 2.39 -22.16
N GLY A 14 -8.38 1.63 -22.31
CA GLY A 14 -8.36 0.30 -22.94
C GLY A 14 -7.89 -0.83 -22.02
N GLU A 15 -7.53 -0.55 -20.76
CA GLU A 15 -7.10 -1.57 -19.79
C GLU A 15 -8.07 -1.72 -18.62
N LEU A 16 -8.44 -2.96 -18.33
CA LEU A 16 -9.19 -3.32 -17.12
C LEU A 16 -8.27 -3.18 -15.90
N LYS A 17 -8.42 -2.10 -15.12
CA LYS A 17 -7.56 -1.83 -13.96
C LYS A 17 -7.65 -2.89 -12.85
N ASN A 18 -8.81 -3.52 -12.71
CA ASN A 18 -9.11 -4.48 -11.64
C ASN A 18 -8.93 -5.95 -12.07
N GLN A 19 -7.89 -6.24 -12.86
CA GLN A 19 -7.44 -7.62 -13.05
C GLN A 19 -7.04 -8.27 -11.71
N PRO A 20 -7.03 -9.61 -11.60
CA PRO A 20 -6.59 -10.28 -10.38
C PRO A 20 -5.25 -9.73 -9.88
N TYR A 21 -5.17 -9.48 -8.57
CA TYR A 21 -4.03 -8.91 -7.85
C TYR A 21 -3.67 -7.47 -8.21
N LYS A 22 -4.49 -6.77 -9.00
CA LYS A 22 -4.28 -5.36 -9.36
C LYS A 22 -5.35 -4.46 -8.75
N TYR A 23 -4.93 -3.23 -8.44
CA TYR A 23 -5.75 -2.13 -7.98
C TYR A 23 -6.71 -2.52 -6.85
N HIS A 24 -8.03 -2.47 -7.05
CA HIS A 24 -9.00 -2.85 -6.02
C HIS A 24 -9.22 -4.37 -5.93
N ASN A 25 -8.80 -5.15 -6.93
CA ASN A 25 -8.97 -6.60 -6.99
C ASN A 25 -7.73 -7.31 -6.45
N GLY A 26 -7.40 -7.06 -5.18
CA GLY A 26 -6.27 -7.70 -4.51
C GLY A 26 -4.91 -7.03 -4.70
N GLY A 27 -4.88 -5.77 -5.18
CA GLY A 27 -3.69 -4.95 -5.08
C GLY A 27 -3.35 -4.63 -3.61
N LEU A 28 -2.07 -4.45 -3.32
CA LEU A 28 -1.57 -4.09 -1.98
C LEU A 28 -1.38 -2.58 -1.90
N TRP A 29 -1.95 -1.96 -0.88
CA TRP A 29 -1.97 -0.51 -0.75
C TRP A 29 -1.14 -0.08 0.47
N PRO A 30 -0.01 0.64 0.29
CA PRO A 30 0.82 1.10 1.40
C PRO A 30 0.01 1.89 2.45
N VAL A 31 -0.97 2.68 2.00
CA VAL A 31 -1.86 3.44 2.89
C VAL A 31 -2.66 2.54 3.84
N LEU A 32 -3.30 1.49 3.33
CA LEU A 32 -4.09 0.57 4.14
C LEU A 32 -3.19 -0.28 5.06
N THR A 33 -2.06 -0.75 4.55
CA THR A 33 -1.08 -1.52 5.34
C THR A 33 -0.53 -0.69 6.50
N GLY A 34 -0.24 0.59 6.27
CA GLY A 34 0.26 1.50 7.32
C GLY A 34 -0.78 1.78 8.40
N LEU A 35 -2.03 2.06 8.03
CA LEU A 35 -3.12 2.22 8.99
C LEU A 35 -3.35 0.93 9.81
N TYR A 36 -3.23 -0.24 9.17
CA TYR A 36 -3.32 -1.51 9.87
C TYR A 36 -2.16 -1.75 10.83
N ALA A 37 -0.92 -1.39 10.43
CA ALA A 37 0.25 -1.44 11.31
C ALA A 37 0.08 -0.56 12.56
N VAL A 38 -0.49 0.65 12.40
CA VAL A 38 -0.86 1.53 13.51
C VAL A 38 -1.85 0.83 14.44
N GLY A 39 -2.97 0.31 13.90
CA GLY A 39 -3.99 -0.37 14.69
C GLY A 39 -3.44 -1.58 15.47
N LEU A 40 -2.65 -2.43 14.82
CA LEU A 40 -1.99 -3.57 15.47
C LEU A 40 -1.12 -3.14 16.63
N THR A 41 -0.32 -2.09 16.43
CA THR A 41 0.57 -1.57 17.46
C THR A 41 -0.22 -1.05 18.67
N LEU A 42 -1.30 -0.29 18.43
CA LEU A 42 -2.17 0.23 19.48
C LEU A 42 -2.91 -0.87 20.27
N HIS A 43 -3.10 -2.04 19.66
CA HIS A 43 -3.67 -3.22 20.33
C HIS A 43 -2.61 -4.16 20.92
N GLY A 44 -1.39 -3.66 21.16
CA GLY A 44 -0.32 -4.43 21.81
C GLY A 44 0.36 -5.48 20.89
N GLN A 45 0.05 -5.49 19.59
CA GLN A 45 0.64 -6.43 18.63
C GLN A 45 1.88 -5.85 17.96
N GLN A 46 2.84 -5.45 18.80
CA GLN A 46 4.04 -4.69 18.42
C GLN A 46 4.84 -5.36 17.28
N GLU A 47 5.08 -6.67 17.37
CA GLU A 47 5.90 -7.39 16.40
C GLU A 47 5.23 -7.47 15.02
N ARG A 48 3.90 -7.59 14.97
CA ARG A 48 3.15 -7.52 13.70
C ARG A 48 3.18 -6.11 13.12
N GLY A 49 3.09 -5.08 13.97
CA GLY A 49 3.27 -3.69 13.55
C GLY A 49 4.66 -3.45 12.93
N LYS A 50 5.73 -3.92 13.58
CA LYS A 50 7.11 -3.86 13.05
C LYS A 50 7.27 -4.59 11.73
N HIS A 51 6.67 -5.79 11.61
CA HIS A 51 6.69 -6.56 10.37
C HIS A 51 6.05 -5.79 9.21
N LEU A 52 4.87 -5.20 9.43
CA LEU A 52 4.21 -4.40 8.40
C LEU A 52 4.97 -3.10 8.10
N LEU A 53 5.57 -2.45 9.10
CA LEU A 53 6.44 -1.28 8.87
C LEU A 53 7.63 -1.63 7.96
N ALA A 54 8.27 -2.78 8.17
CA ALA A 54 9.35 -3.24 7.30
C ALA A 54 8.84 -3.48 5.86
N ALA A 55 7.66 -4.09 5.71
CA ALA A 55 7.05 -4.31 4.40
C ALA A 55 6.71 -2.99 3.68
N ILE A 56 6.14 -2.01 4.38
CA ILE A 56 5.83 -0.68 3.83
C ILE A 56 7.11 0.06 3.43
N ASN A 57 8.16 -0.01 4.24
CA ASN A 57 9.45 0.61 3.91
C ASN A 57 10.06 -0.02 2.66
N ALA A 58 9.98 -1.35 2.51
CA ALA A 58 10.42 -2.03 1.31
C ALA A 58 9.59 -1.62 0.07
N ALA A 59 8.26 -1.56 0.21
CA ALA A 59 7.34 -1.13 -0.85
C ALA A 59 7.61 0.32 -1.30
N ASN A 60 7.75 1.24 -0.35
CA ASN A 60 8.05 2.65 -0.63
C ASN A 60 9.45 2.84 -1.25
N ALA A 61 10.39 1.92 -0.99
CA ALA A 61 11.76 1.94 -1.53
C ALA A 61 11.91 1.26 -2.90
N GLN A 62 10.81 1.04 -3.63
CA GLN A 62 10.81 0.56 -5.02
C GLN A 62 10.76 1.74 -6.02
N GLY A 63 11.67 2.69 -5.88
CA GLY A 63 11.86 3.76 -6.87
C GLY A 63 12.72 3.32 -8.06
N GLY A 64 12.94 4.23 -9.01
CA GLY A 64 13.73 3.98 -10.22
C GLY A 64 15.24 4.10 -10.01
N GLU A 65 16.02 3.95 -11.09
CA GLU A 65 17.50 3.94 -11.06
C GLU A 65 18.13 5.16 -10.37
N LYS A 66 17.49 6.32 -10.45
CA LYS A 66 17.99 7.59 -9.88
C LYS A 66 17.46 7.89 -8.49
N GLU A 67 16.40 7.22 -8.05
CA GLU A 67 15.70 7.53 -6.81
C GLU A 67 15.28 6.27 -6.08
N ARG A 68 15.82 6.06 -4.89
CA ARG A 68 15.48 4.89 -4.07
C ARG A 68 14.00 4.85 -3.67
N TRP A 69 13.38 6.01 -3.42
CA TRP A 69 12.04 6.08 -2.87
C TRP A 69 11.02 6.42 -3.95
N GLY A 70 10.13 5.48 -4.26
CA GLY A 70 9.11 5.63 -5.32
C GLY A 70 7.73 6.01 -4.79
N PHE A 71 7.38 5.58 -3.56
CA PHE A 71 6.06 5.82 -2.95
C PHE A 71 4.89 5.55 -3.92
N ALA A 72 4.87 4.37 -4.51
CA ALA A 72 3.83 3.97 -5.45
C ALA A 72 2.43 3.98 -4.81
N GLU A 73 1.42 4.20 -5.64
CA GLU A 73 0.01 4.20 -5.25
C GLU A 73 -0.42 2.84 -4.67
N TYR A 74 -0.06 1.76 -5.36
CA TYR A 74 -0.31 0.38 -4.91
C TYR A 74 0.72 -0.57 -5.53
N HIS A 75 0.70 -1.82 -5.10
CA HIS A 75 1.56 -2.89 -5.61
C HIS A 75 0.73 -4.08 -6.04
N HIS A 76 1.25 -4.89 -6.94
CA HIS A 76 0.61 -6.16 -7.33
C HIS A 76 0.55 -7.14 -6.13
N GLY A 77 -0.60 -7.77 -5.91
CA GLY A 77 -0.88 -8.71 -4.80
C GLY A 77 -0.06 -10.00 -4.75
N GLN A 78 0.86 -10.22 -5.70
CA GLN A 78 1.62 -11.46 -5.81
C GLN A 78 3.08 -11.19 -6.17
N THR A 79 3.33 -10.38 -7.20
CA THR A 79 4.69 -10.02 -7.62
C THR A 79 5.28 -8.87 -6.81
N HIS A 80 4.44 -8.11 -6.09
CA HIS A 80 4.81 -6.91 -5.34
C HIS A 80 5.37 -5.76 -6.18
N GLU A 81 5.22 -5.83 -7.50
CA GLU A 81 5.60 -4.76 -8.43
C GLU A 81 4.83 -3.48 -8.13
N SER A 82 5.54 -2.34 -8.11
CA SER A 82 4.94 -1.00 -8.02
C SER A 82 4.04 -0.69 -9.22
N LEU A 83 2.81 -0.27 -8.95
CA LEU A 83 1.81 0.05 -9.98
C LEU A 83 1.10 1.37 -9.64
N GLY A 84 0.42 1.93 -10.64
CA GLY A 84 -0.30 3.18 -10.49
C GLY A 84 0.63 4.39 -10.49
N THR A 85 0.28 5.40 -9.72
CA THR A 85 1.01 6.67 -9.70
C THR A 85 2.16 6.65 -8.69
N ASN A 86 3.33 7.19 -9.05
CA ASN A 86 4.46 7.35 -8.13
C ASN A 86 4.35 8.63 -7.29
N TYR A 87 5.15 8.73 -6.23
CA TYR A 87 5.22 9.89 -5.34
C TYR A 87 3.90 10.24 -4.67
N LEU A 88 3.11 9.22 -4.35
CA LEU A 88 1.81 9.39 -3.74
C LEU A 88 1.94 9.71 -2.25
N ALA A 89 1.48 10.90 -1.88
CA ALA A 89 1.64 11.44 -0.53
C ALA A 89 1.07 10.50 0.56
N TRP A 90 -0.03 9.79 0.28
CA TRP A 90 -0.63 8.87 1.25
C TRP A 90 0.22 7.62 1.53
N SER A 91 1.08 7.20 0.59
CA SER A 91 1.95 6.03 0.73
C SER A 91 3.15 6.39 1.61
N ALA A 92 3.67 7.61 1.42
CA ALA A 92 4.68 8.19 2.30
C ALA A 92 4.12 8.44 3.71
N ALA A 93 2.95 9.09 3.82
CA ALA A 93 2.32 9.40 5.10
C ALA A 93 2.04 8.15 5.93
N ALA A 94 1.56 7.08 5.29
CA ALA A 94 1.31 5.81 5.97
C ALA A 94 2.58 5.16 6.55
N GLY A 95 3.72 5.26 5.84
CA GLY A 95 5.02 4.85 6.37
C GLY A 95 5.42 5.65 7.61
N VAL A 96 5.24 6.98 7.59
CA VAL A 96 5.51 7.85 8.73
C VAL A 96 4.60 7.49 9.91
N LEU A 97 3.29 7.34 9.69
CA LEU A 97 2.33 6.96 10.73
C LEU A 97 2.67 5.61 11.36
N ALA A 98 2.93 4.59 10.55
CA ALA A 98 3.33 3.27 11.02
C ALA A 98 4.63 3.33 11.84
N HIS A 99 5.62 4.11 11.37
CA HIS A 99 6.86 4.31 12.11
C HIS A 99 6.61 4.98 13.48
N GLN A 100 5.82 6.05 13.52
CA GLN A 100 5.52 6.76 14.77
C GLN A 100 4.77 5.86 15.75
N ALA A 101 3.76 5.11 15.29
CA ALA A 101 3.04 4.16 16.14
C ALA A 101 3.99 3.09 16.70
N VAL A 102 4.76 2.44 15.83
CA VAL A 102 5.70 1.37 16.24
C VAL A 102 6.76 1.89 17.20
N TRP A 103 7.33 3.07 16.95
CA TRP A 103 8.41 3.58 17.79
C TRP A 103 7.93 4.12 19.14
N GLN A 104 6.78 4.79 19.16
CA GLN A 104 6.29 5.47 20.37
C GLN A 104 5.26 4.64 21.15
N GLY A 105 4.71 3.58 20.57
CA GLY A 105 3.66 2.76 21.20
C GLY A 105 2.35 3.51 21.47
N ARG A 106 2.12 4.66 20.81
CA ARG A 106 0.94 5.51 21.00
C ARG A 106 0.33 5.93 19.67
N ASN A 107 -0.89 6.47 19.71
CA ASN A 107 -1.63 6.83 18.52
C ASN A 107 -0.99 8.05 17.83
N PRO A 108 -0.47 7.93 16.59
CA PRO A 108 0.18 9.03 15.88
C PRO A 108 -0.82 10.00 15.22
N LEU A 109 -2.11 9.67 15.19
CA LEU A 109 -3.17 10.49 14.57
C LEU A 109 -3.72 11.57 15.51
N PHE A 110 -3.41 11.49 16.81
CA PHE A 110 -3.79 12.48 17.80
C PHE A 110 -2.52 12.94 18.50
N VAL A 111 -2.06 14.14 18.14
CA VAL A 111 -0.89 14.81 18.74
C VAL A 111 -1.30 15.44 20.06
#